data_AF-R4UJD2-F1
#
_entry.id   AF-R4UJD2-F1
#
_cell.length_a   1.000
_cell.length_b   1.000
_cell.length_c   1.000
_cell.angle_alpha   90.00
_cell.angle_beta   90.00
_cell.angle_gamma   90.00
#
_symmetry.space_group_name_H-M   'P 1'
#
loop_
_entity.id
_entity.type
_entity.pdbx_description
1 polymer ?
#
loop_
_entity_poly.entity_id
_entity_poly.type
_entity_poly.pdbx_seq_one_letter_code
_entity_poly.pdbx_strand_id
1 'polypeptide(L)'
;MRNIVRNIVTLVFIIISYFAFSTWINWMMRQQGNTVIVQIMSPFQVVILGLIFAMIIPTFKSIFLASYSLMRKYQKNKNQFLLYKYDKLMLILRLMERNVNTNNVNGLKRNFLSYDVNDIIRPQFVESLVADLKTAVVRDYALPRYGKVVKEVIKCCEDFYQKERAVSTGSVKRELFFDIRQGYQLTSQGSNYNIHYFETLYSKTNNKQQLGWKIYSLYMIKFNYYFLFYGLGLAAVVGIISFPIIGQYSNFNLATWGVSLLVMVSSVGTIVSHGFRSLTLSKKFEVRKYLILPAVTYYFLILLIFLNIAGSIMLLPSITAIPPESTNIFESGALPFLFALANLVLTTALLIYILATLMDYLKGPGLVKEYLIEGIILPLVMFLTFTITRTSLIIYYDDPQGLNPFVNMIQTFLTAALFIYWVVNWIFSSMMSAVVNNNKYLKLHGVSQAPKKHQKINSKKIK
;
A
#
# COMPACT_ATOMS: atom_id res chain seq x y z
N MET A 1 -0.92 -4.25 -0.84
CA MET A 1 -0.49 -3.25 0.19
C MET A 1 -1.04 -3.54 1.58
N ARG A 2 -2.11 -4.34 1.70
CA ARG A 2 -2.74 -4.68 2.99
C ARG A 2 -1.82 -5.33 4.02
N ASN A 3 -0.88 -6.19 3.59
CA ASN A 3 0.10 -6.81 4.50
C ASN A 3 1.02 -5.77 5.17
N ILE A 4 1.40 -4.71 4.46
CA ILE A 4 2.21 -3.62 5.03
C ILE A 4 1.42 -2.92 6.14
N VAL A 5 0.14 -2.61 5.89
CA VAL A 5 -0.75 -2.00 6.90
C VAL A 5 -0.84 -2.87 8.16
N ARG A 6 -0.97 -4.19 7.99
CA ARG A 6 -1.00 -5.13 9.11
C ARG A 6 0.30 -5.16 9.90
N ASN A 7 1.45 -5.13 9.22
CA ASN A 7 2.74 -5.08 9.90
C ASN A 7 2.89 -3.79 10.71
N ILE A 8 2.42 -2.65 10.19
CA ILE A 8 2.40 -1.37 10.92
C ILE A 8 1.49 -1.47 12.16
N VAL A 9 0.27 -1.99 12.02
CA VAL A 9 -0.65 -2.18 13.15
C VAL A 9 -0.07 -3.12 14.20
N THR A 10 0.53 -4.23 13.77
CA THR A 10 1.19 -5.21 14.68
C THR A 10 2.35 -4.56 15.42
N LEU A 11 3.14 -3.74 14.73
CA LEU A 11 4.23 -2.99 15.35
C LEU A 11 3.71 -2.07 16.46
N VAL A 12 2.64 -1.31 16.19
CA VAL A 12 2.01 -0.43 17.18
C VAL A 12 1.54 -1.24 18.39
N PHE A 13 0.93 -2.41 18.17
CA PHE A 13 0.48 -3.28 19.26
C PHE A 13 1.63 -3.74 20.15
N ILE A 14 2.76 -4.14 19.56
CA ILE A 14 3.93 -4.58 20.33
C ILE A 14 4.55 -3.41 21.09
N ILE A 15 4.64 -2.22 20.48
CA ILE A 15 5.16 -1.02 21.14
C ILE A 15 4.29 -0.66 22.35
N ILE A 16 2.96 -0.59 22.20
CA ILE A 16 2.05 -0.30 23.33
C ILE A 16 2.18 -1.39 24.39
N SER A 17 2.25 -2.66 23.99
CA SER A 17 2.38 -3.79 24.93
C SER A 17 3.68 -3.69 25.73
N TYR A 18 4.80 -3.31 25.09
CA TYR A 18 6.07 -3.08 25.76
C TYR A 18 5.96 -1.98 26.82
N PHE A 19 5.41 -0.83 26.46
CA PHE A 19 5.30 0.29 27.39
C PHE A 19 4.26 0.03 28.49
N ALA A 20 3.14 -0.62 28.19
CA ALA A 20 2.16 -1.03 29.20
C ALA A 20 2.77 -2.04 30.18
N PHE A 21 3.48 -3.04 29.68
CA PHE A 21 4.20 -4.00 30.50
C PHE A 21 5.31 -3.34 31.33
N SER A 22 6.06 -2.40 30.75
CA SER A 22 7.10 -1.66 31.46
C SER A 22 6.53 -0.78 32.56
N THR A 23 5.46 -0.03 32.29
CA THR A 23 4.76 0.77 33.28
C THR A 23 4.18 -0.09 34.39
N TRP A 24 3.60 -1.26 34.06
CA TRP A 24 3.09 -2.20 35.06
C TRP A 24 4.19 -2.72 35.99
N ILE A 25 5.35 -3.12 35.45
CA ILE A 25 6.50 -3.56 36.25
C ILE A 25 7.02 -2.43 37.16
N ASN A 26 7.14 -1.22 36.61
CA ASN A 26 7.60 -0.06 37.37
C ASN A 26 6.61 0.35 38.47
N TRP A 27 5.31 0.16 38.24
CA TRP A 27 4.28 0.36 39.25
C TRP A 27 4.35 -0.70 40.35
N MET A 28 4.47 -1.99 39.98
CA MET A 28 4.64 -3.10 40.93
C MET A 28 5.87 -2.91 41.81
N MET A 29 7.00 -2.52 41.20
CA MET A 29 8.25 -2.25 41.93
C MET A 29 8.10 -1.09 42.93
N ARG A 30 7.32 -0.07 42.60
CA ARG A 30 7.05 1.08 43.48
C ARG A 30 6.11 0.74 44.64
N GLN A 31 5.04 0.00 44.37
CA GLN A 31 4.00 -0.31 45.37
C GLN A 31 4.35 -1.50 46.27
N GLN A 32 5.04 -2.50 45.72
CA GLN A 32 5.29 -3.77 46.41
C GLN A 32 6.77 -4.07 46.61
N GLY A 33 7.67 -3.20 46.13
CA GLY A 33 9.11 -3.39 46.20
C GLY A 33 9.61 -4.48 45.24
N ASN A 34 10.82 -4.96 45.49
CA ASN A 34 11.49 -5.96 44.65
C ASN A 34 10.97 -7.38 44.96
N THR A 35 9.76 -7.69 44.50
CA THR A 35 9.15 -9.01 44.67
C THR A 35 9.72 -10.03 43.66
N VAL A 36 9.60 -11.33 43.97
CA VAL A 36 9.97 -12.42 43.07
C VAL A 36 9.28 -12.28 41.70
N ILE A 37 8.02 -11.81 41.68
CA ILE A 37 7.27 -11.55 40.44
C ILE A 37 7.97 -10.47 39.60
N VAL A 38 8.41 -9.36 40.21
CA VAL A 38 9.14 -8.29 39.52
C VAL A 38 10.46 -8.81 38.95
N GLN A 39 11.18 -9.66 39.69
CA GLN A 39 12.46 -10.23 39.23
C GLN A 39 12.28 -11.20 38.05
N ILE A 40 11.24 -12.04 38.09
CA ILE A 40 10.91 -12.96 36.99
C ILE A 40 10.44 -12.19 35.74
N MET A 41 9.66 -11.13 35.93
CA MET A 41 9.00 -10.43 34.82
C MET A 41 9.85 -9.33 34.18
N SER A 42 10.79 -8.71 34.91
CA SER A 42 11.67 -7.65 34.38
C SER A 42 12.48 -8.07 33.13
N PRO A 43 13.09 -9.26 33.05
CA PRO A 43 13.80 -9.73 31.84
C PRO A 43 12.92 -9.78 30.58
N PHE A 44 11.60 -9.99 30.71
CA PHE A 44 10.70 -10.02 29.56
C PHE A 44 10.54 -8.65 28.89
N GLN A 45 10.84 -7.53 29.57
CA GLN A 45 10.89 -6.22 28.94
C GLN A 45 11.91 -6.23 27.77
N VAL A 46 13.09 -6.81 27.99
CA VAL A 46 14.14 -6.92 26.97
C VAL A 46 13.74 -7.87 25.84
N VAL A 47 13.04 -8.97 26.16
CA VAL A 47 12.52 -9.90 25.14
C VAL A 47 11.51 -9.21 24.23
N ILE A 48 10.55 -8.46 24.79
CA ILE A 48 9.56 -7.72 24.01
C ILE A 48 10.24 -6.63 23.18
N LEU A 49 11.24 -5.93 23.74
CA LEU A 49 12.04 -4.96 22.99
C LEU A 49 12.76 -5.61 21.80
N GLY A 50 13.31 -6.81 21.99
CA GLY A 50 13.89 -7.62 20.91
C GLY A 50 12.88 -7.94 19.80
N LEU A 51 11.63 -8.29 20.16
CA LEU A 51 10.54 -8.52 19.20
C LEU A 51 10.19 -7.25 18.41
N ILE A 52 10.21 -6.07 19.05
CA ILE A 52 10.02 -4.79 18.36
C ILE A 52 11.09 -4.62 17.27
N PHE A 53 12.37 -4.74 17.61
CA PHE A 53 13.46 -4.59 16.64
C PHE A 53 13.40 -5.65 15.53
N ALA A 54 13.07 -6.90 15.87
CA ALA A 54 12.90 -7.98 14.91
C ALA A 54 11.76 -7.73 13.90
N MET A 55 10.72 -6.97 14.26
CA MET A 55 9.64 -6.59 13.35
C MET A 55 9.88 -5.28 12.60
N ILE A 56 10.53 -4.28 13.22
CA ILE A 56 10.83 -2.98 12.58
C ILE A 56 11.70 -3.19 11.35
N ILE A 57 12.79 -3.97 11.48
CA ILE A 57 13.80 -4.10 10.41
C ILE A 57 13.20 -4.70 9.12
N PRO A 58 12.49 -5.85 9.15
CA PRO A 58 11.84 -6.40 7.96
C PRO A 58 10.74 -5.49 7.42
N THR A 59 9.96 -4.84 8.30
CA THR A 59 8.88 -3.94 7.89
C THR A 59 9.45 -2.72 7.16
N PHE A 60 10.47 -2.07 7.71
CA PHE A 60 11.18 -0.97 7.07
C PHE A 60 11.79 -1.38 5.73
N LYS A 61 12.48 -2.53 5.68
CA LYS A 61 13.06 -3.07 4.44
C LYS A 61 11.98 -3.34 3.38
N SER A 62 10.83 -3.87 3.77
CA SER A 62 9.73 -4.18 2.85
C SER A 62 9.07 -2.92 2.27
N ILE A 63 8.92 -1.87 3.08
CA ILE A 63 8.24 -0.62 2.70
C ILE A 63 9.16 0.25 1.83
N PHE A 64 10.40 0.44 2.27
CA PHE A 64 11.30 1.43 1.65
C PHE A 64 12.34 0.81 0.71
N LEU A 65 12.75 -0.44 0.94
CA LEU A 65 13.92 -1.02 0.26
C LEU A 65 13.59 -2.12 -0.75
N ALA A 66 12.34 -2.59 -0.87
CA ALA A 66 11.99 -3.66 -1.81
C ALA A 66 12.27 -3.25 -3.27
N SER A 67 11.73 -2.11 -3.71
CA SER A 67 11.98 -1.56 -5.05
C SER A 67 13.44 -1.14 -5.22
N TYR A 68 14.04 -0.54 -4.19
CA TYR A 68 15.45 -0.13 -4.24
C TYR A 68 16.40 -1.33 -4.40
N SER A 69 16.11 -2.46 -3.74
CA SER A 69 16.90 -3.68 -3.86
C SER A 69 16.90 -4.22 -5.29
N LEU A 70 15.73 -4.20 -5.96
CA LEU A 70 15.60 -4.59 -7.36
C LEU A 70 16.35 -3.62 -8.29
N MET A 71 16.22 -2.31 -8.06
CA MET A 71 16.94 -1.28 -8.82
C MET A 71 18.46 -1.44 -8.67
N ARG A 72 18.95 -1.70 -7.45
CA ARG A 72 20.37 -1.96 -7.17
C ARG A 72 20.85 -3.24 -7.84
N LYS A 73 20.03 -4.30 -7.85
CA LYS A 73 20.33 -5.55 -8.59
C LYS A 73 20.46 -5.28 -10.09
N TYR A 74 19.56 -4.49 -10.67
CA TYR A 74 19.65 -4.06 -12.06
C TYR A 74 20.95 -3.29 -12.33
N GLN A 75 21.26 -2.28 -11.50
CA GLN A 75 22.48 -1.48 -11.66
C GLN A 75 23.75 -2.34 -11.63
N LYS A 76 23.84 -3.31 -10.70
CA LYS A 76 24.97 -4.26 -10.64
C LYS A 76 25.09 -5.11 -11.91
N ASN A 77 23.97 -5.49 -12.51
CA ASN A 77 23.93 -6.38 -13.67
C ASN A 77 23.76 -5.63 -15.01
N LYS A 78 23.85 -4.30 -15.02
CA LYS A 78 23.60 -3.45 -16.20
C LYS A 78 24.48 -3.84 -17.39
N ASN A 79 25.77 -4.03 -17.16
CA ASN A 79 26.69 -4.37 -18.24
C ASN A 79 26.37 -5.74 -18.85
N GLN A 80 26.02 -6.73 -18.02
CA GLN A 80 25.57 -8.04 -18.49
C GLN A 80 24.23 -7.95 -19.25
N PHE A 81 23.35 -7.04 -18.81
CA PHE A 81 22.09 -6.75 -19.51
C PHE A 81 22.34 -6.31 -20.94
N LEU A 82 23.18 -5.29 -21.09
CA LEU A 82 23.49 -4.68 -22.37
C LEU A 82 24.30 -5.59 -23.28
N LEU A 83 25.14 -6.46 -22.71
CA LEU A 83 26.05 -7.31 -23.48
C LEU A 83 25.39 -8.57 -24.04
N TYR A 84 24.52 -9.26 -23.27
CA TYR A 84 23.93 -10.54 -23.72
C TYR A 84 22.59 -10.92 -23.09
N LYS A 85 22.23 -10.44 -21.89
CA LYS A 85 20.95 -10.84 -21.26
C LYS A 85 19.73 -10.23 -21.97
N TYR A 86 19.88 -9.06 -22.62
CA TYR A 86 18.86 -8.46 -23.46
C TYR A 86 18.51 -9.33 -24.67
N ASP A 87 19.51 -9.75 -25.46
CA ASP A 87 19.27 -10.54 -26.66
C ASP A 87 18.59 -11.87 -26.35
N LYS A 88 18.99 -12.50 -25.24
CA LYS A 88 18.36 -13.71 -24.73
C LYS A 88 16.89 -13.49 -24.35
N LEU A 89 16.59 -12.38 -23.66
CA LEU A 89 15.22 -12.01 -23.31
C LEU A 89 14.37 -11.75 -24.57
N MET A 90 14.92 -11.02 -25.54
CA MET A 90 14.24 -10.70 -26.80
C MET A 90 13.97 -11.94 -27.63
N LEU A 91 14.90 -12.89 -27.69
CA LEU A 91 14.70 -14.17 -28.36
C LEU A 91 13.53 -14.94 -27.74
N ILE A 92 13.47 -15.02 -26.41
CA ILE A 92 12.35 -15.66 -25.70
C ILE A 92 11.03 -14.95 -26.01
N LEU A 93 10.99 -13.62 -25.98
CA LEU A 93 9.77 -12.85 -26.26
C LEU A 93 9.29 -13.01 -27.71
N ARG A 94 10.18 -13.02 -28.69
CA ARG A 94 9.83 -13.27 -30.11
C ARG A 94 9.32 -14.70 -30.34
N LEU A 95 9.91 -15.68 -29.66
CA LEU A 95 9.39 -17.05 -29.66
C LEU A 95 8.00 -17.14 -28.99
N MET A 96 7.79 -16.41 -27.89
CA MET A 96 6.48 -16.32 -27.24
C MET A 96 5.47 -15.67 -28.17
N GLU A 97 5.82 -14.59 -28.87
CA GLU A 97 4.95 -13.94 -29.86
C GLU A 97 4.49 -14.92 -30.95
N ARG A 98 5.44 -15.64 -31.55
CA ARG A 98 5.15 -16.65 -32.57
C ARG A 98 4.20 -17.71 -32.04
N ASN A 99 4.50 -18.29 -30.89
CA ASN A 99 3.69 -19.37 -30.32
C ASN A 99 2.32 -18.89 -29.82
N VAL A 100 2.20 -17.65 -29.35
CA VAL A 100 0.91 -17.02 -29.01
C VAL A 100 0.05 -16.84 -30.25
N ASN A 101 0.63 -16.35 -31.35
CA ASN A 101 -0.09 -16.12 -32.60
C ASN A 101 -0.51 -17.42 -33.30
N THR A 102 0.30 -18.48 -33.20
CA THR A 102 -0.01 -19.81 -33.75
C THR A 102 -0.79 -20.72 -32.79
N ASN A 103 -1.18 -20.21 -31.62
CA ASN A 103 -1.84 -20.98 -30.56
C ASN A 103 -1.08 -22.25 -30.13
N ASN A 104 0.26 -22.23 -30.20
CA ASN A 104 1.14 -23.36 -29.86
C ASN A 104 1.45 -23.41 -28.37
N VAL A 105 0.61 -24.11 -27.61
CA VAL A 105 0.73 -24.27 -26.15
C VAL A 105 2.04 -24.96 -25.74
N ASN A 106 2.45 -26.01 -26.45
CA ASN A 106 3.67 -26.76 -26.11
C ASN A 106 4.93 -25.91 -26.33
N GLY A 107 4.95 -25.11 -27.39
CA GLY A 107 5.99 -24.10 -27.61
C GLY A 107 6.00 -23.05 -26.50
N LEU A 108 4.84 -22.60 -26.02
CA LEU A 108 4.74 -21.65 -24.90
C LEU A 108 5.32 -22.22 -23.60
N LYS A 109 5.00 -23.48 -23.27
CA LYS A 109 5.52 -24.17 -22.07
C LYS A 109 7.06 -24.23 -22.07
N ARG A 110 7.66 -24.52 -23.24
CA ARG A 110 9.13 -24.48 -23.40
C ARG A 110 9.69 -23.08 -23.20
N ASN A 111 9.03 -22.06 -23.73
CA ASN A 111 9.46 -20.66 -23.54
C ASN A 111 9.38 -20.24 -22.07
N PHE A 112 8.38 -20.71 -21.31
CA PHE A 112 8.29 -20.45 -19.87
C PHE A 112 9.44 -21.08 -19.09
N LEU A 113 9.78 -22.34 -19.40
CA LEU A 113 10.93 -23.01 -18.78
C LEU A 113 12.22 -22.23 -19.07
N SER A 114 12.44 -21.84 -20.33
CA SER A 114 13.57 -21.00 -20.73
C SER A 114 13.59 -19.65 -20.02
N TYR A 115 12.43 -19.07 -19.70
CA TYR A 115 12.35 -17.83 -18.93
C TYR A 115 12.68 -18.05 -17.44
N ASP A 116 12.18 -19.14 -16.84
CA ASP A 116 12.30 -19.41 -15.40
C ASP A 116 13.70 -19.90 -15.00
N VAL A 117 14.37 -20.71 -15.84
CA VAL A 117 15.66 -21.35 -15.54
C VAL A 117 16.85 -20.41 -15.75
N ASN A 118 16.70 -19.38 -16.58
CA ASN A 118 17.81 -18.50 -16.94
C ASN A 118 17.94 -17.30 -15.98
N ASP A 119 19.19 -16.91 -15.67
CA ASP A 119 19.52 -15.67 -14.95
C ASP A 119 19.38 -14.42 -15.83
N ILE A 120 18.22 -14.30 -16.48
CA ILE A 120 17.82 -13.09 -17.19
C ILE A 120 17.38 -12.03 -16.18
N ILE A 121 17.61 -10.77 -16.52
CA ILE A 121 16.93 -9.67 -15.83
C ILE A 121 15.45 -9.78 -16.19
N ARG A 122 14.59 -9.69 -15.17
CA ARG A 122 13.14 -9.86 -15.30
C ARG A 122 12.45 -8.51 -15.13
N PRO A 123 12.19 -7.79 -16.23
CA PRO A 123 11.39 -6.58 -16.14
C PRO A 123 9.99 -6.90 -15.62
N GLN A 124 9.45 -6.05 -14.76
CA GLN A 124 8.15 -6.28 -14.12
C GLN A 124 7.01 -6.44 -15.13
N PHE A 125 7.06 -5.72 -16.27
CA PHE A 125 6.05 -5.82 -17.33
C PHE A 125 6.15 -7.13 -18.12
N VAL A 126 7.35 -7.73 -18.22
CA VAL A 126 7.52 -9.07 -18.79
C VAL A 126 7.03 -10.14 -17.81
N GLU A 127 7.31 -9.98 -16.52
CA GLU A 127 6.78 -10.90 -15.50
C GLU A 127 5.25 -10.92 -15.49
N SER A 128 4.62 -9.74 -15.60
CA SER A 128 3.16 -9.62 -15.75
C SER A 128 2.64 -10.40 -16.97
N LEU A 129 3.29 -10.24 -18.13
CA LEU A 129 2.95 -10.96 -19.36
C LEU A 129 3.08 -12.49 -19.17
N VAL A 130 4.21 -12.95 -18.64
CA VAL A 130 4.49 -14.38 -18.45
C VAL A 130 3.48 -15.00 -17.48
N ALA A 131 3.13 -14.31 -16.39
CA ALA A 131 2.13 -14.77 -15.44
C ALA A 131 0.73 -14.90 -16.07
N ASP A 132 0.33 -13.90 -16.86
CA ASP A 132 -0.96 -13.92 -17.56
C ASP A 132 -0.99 -15.04 -18.64
N LEU A 133 0.10 -15.23 -19.38
CA LEU A 133 0.22 -16.31 -20.37
C LEU A 133 0.26 -17.70 -19.73
N LYS A 134 0.98 -17.90 -18.61
CA LYS A 134 0.98 -19.17 -17.86
C LYS A 134 -0.43 -19.52 -17.40
N THR A 135 -1.15 -18.53 -16.88
CA THR A 135 -2.55 -18.70 -16.46
C THR A 135 -3.45 -19.06 -17.65
N ALA A 136 -3.25 -18.41 -18.80
CA ALA A 136 -4.00 -18.72 -20.02
C ALA A 136 -3.73 -20.14 -20.53
N VAL A 137 -2.47 -20.60 -20.49
CA VAL A 137 -2.07 -21.95 -20.90
C VAL A 137 -2.61 -23.03 -19.97
N VAL A 138 -2.56 -22.84 -18.65
CA VAL A 138 -3.04 -23.83 -17.68
C VAL A 138 -4.56 -24.04 -17.76
N ARG A 139 -5.28 -23.02 -18.24
CA ARG A 139 -6.76 -23.00 -18.28
C ARG A 139 -7.33 -23.00 -19.70
N ASP A 140 -6.52 -23.34 -20.70
CA ASP A 140 -6.90 -23.49 -22.11
C ASP A 140 -7.60 -22.25 -22.73
N TYR A 141 -7.14 -21.05 -22.39
CA TYR A 141 -7.68 -19.81 -22.99
C TYR A 141 -7.09 -19.51 -24.37
N ALA A 142 -7.85 -18.79 -25.20
CA ALA A 142 -7.44 -18.36 -26.52
C ALA A 142 -6.21 -17.42 -26.46
N LEU A 143 -5.05 -17.97 -26.81
CA LEU A 143 -3.77 -17.26 -26.79
C LEU A 143 -3.70 -16.07 -27.77
N PRO A 144 -4.27 -16.13 -29.00
CA PRO A 144 -4.12 -15.04 -29.98
C PRO A 144 -4.56 -13.65 -29.50
N ARG A 145 -5.43 -13.57 -28.47
CA ARG A 145 -5.81 -12.31 -27.83
C ARG A 145 -4.61 -11.55 -27.24
N TYR A 146 -3.57 -12.27 -26.83
CA TYR A 146 -2.34 -11.71 -26.26
C TYR A 146 -1.33 -11.27 -27.34
N GLY A 147 -1.52 -11.60 -28.62
CA GLY A 147 -0.53 -11.31 -29.67
C GLY A 147 -0.15 -9.84 -29.76
N LYS A 148 -1.14 -8.93 -29.70
CA LYS A 148 -0.88 -7.47 -29.66
C LYS A 148 -0.15 -7.03 -28.39
N VAL A 149 -0.42 -7.70 -27.27
CA VAL A 149 0.17 -7.39 -25.96
C VAL A 149 1.65 -7.81 -25.94
N VAL A 150 1.97 -8.99 -26.49
CA VAL A 150 3.35 -9.46 -26.62
C VAL A 150 4.18 -8.51 -27.50
N LYS A 151 3.62 -8.07 -28.64
CA LYS A 151 4.27 -7.06 -29.52
C LYS A 151 4.57 -5.76 -28.79
N GLU A 152 3.65 -5.26 -27.97
CA GLU A 152 3.88 -4.05 -27.20
C GLU A 152 4.98 -4.24 -26.14
N VAL A 153 5.02 -5.40 -25.48
CA VAL A 153 6.09 -5.75 -24.53
C VAL A 153 7.46 -5.81 -25.20
N ILE A 154 7.54 -6.39 -26.39
CA ILE A 154 8.75 -6.41 -27.23
C ILE A 154 9.21 -4.98 -27.51
N LYS A 155 8.30 -4.12 -27.98
CA LYS A 155 8.61 -2.70 -28.25
C LYS A 155 9.08 -1.96 -26.99
N CYS A 156 8.45 -2.21 -25.84
CA CYS A 156 8.88 -1.63 -24.56
C CYS A 156 10.31 -2.04 -24.17
N CYS A 157 10.66 -3.32 -24.40
CA CYS A 157 12.02 -3.82 -24.20
C CYS A 157 13.02 -3.16 -25.16
N GLU A 158 12.69 -3.03 -26.44
CA GLU A 158 13.52 -2.38 -27.45
C GLU A 158 13.75 -0.90 -27.10
N ASP A 159 12.68 -0.15 -26.79
CA ASP A 159 12.77 1.25 -26.39
C ASP A 159 13.63 1.46 -25.14
N PHE A 160 13.54 0.53 -24.16
CA PHE A 160 14.36 0.57 -22.97
C PHE A 160 15.84 0.35 -23.31
N TYR A 161 16.14 -0.70 -24.07
CA TYR A 161 17.50 -1.04 -24.47
C TYR A 161 18.16 0.08 -25.28
N GLN A 162 17.45 0.67 -26.24
CA GLN A 162 18.00 1.76 -27.06
C GLN A 162 18.37 2.99 -26.20
N LYS A 163 17.55 3.34 -25.21
CA LYS A 163 17.86 4.45 -24.28
C LYS A 163 19.10 4.17 -23.44
N GLU A 164 19.23 2.96 -22.91
CA GLU A 164 20.39 2.57 -22.11
C GLU A 164 21.66 2.46 -22.95
N ARG A 165 21.57 1.92 -24.16
CA ARG A 165 22.68 1.84 -25.10
C ARG A 165 23.17 3.23 -25.48
N ALA A 166 22.27 4.15 -25.84
CA ALA A 166 22.64 5.52 -26.23
C ALA A 166 23.41 6.29 -25.14
N VAL A 167 23.02 6.12 -23.87
CA VAL A 167 23.74 6.72 -22.74
C VAL A 167 25.07 6.00 -22.47
N SER A 168 25.12 4.69 -22.66
CA SER A 168 26.33 3.89 -22.41
C SER A 168 27.39 4.07 -23.50
N THR A 169 26.99 4.33 -24.75
CA THR A 169 27.89 4.67 -25.87
C THR A 169 28.24 6.16 -25.92
N GLY A 170 27.70 6.98 -25.02
CA GLY A 170 27.95 8.42 -24.97
C GLY A 170 27.24 9.24 -26.05
N SER A 171 26.32 8.64 -26.82
CA SER A 171 25.59 9.36 -27.87
C SER A 171 24.52 10.32 -27.31
N VAL A 172 24.14 10.14 -26.04
CA VAL A 172 23.25 11.05 -25.29
C VAL A 172 23.87 11.36 -23.93
N LYS A 173 23.85 12.64 -23.54
CA LYS A 173 24.33 13.08 -22.23
C LYS A 173 23.52 12.41 -21.12
N ARG A 174 24.21 11.83 -20.13
CA ARG A 174 23.56 11.20 -18.97
C ARG A 174 22.87 12.28 -18.12
N GLU A 175 21.55 12.18 -17.98
CA GLU A 175 20.77 13.03 -17.08
C GLU A 175 21.05 12.70 -15.61
N LEU A 176 20.89 13.69 -14.73
CA LEU A 176 20.88 13.47 -13.29
C LEU A 176 19.76 12.48 -12.93
N PHE A 177 20.07 11.44 -12.14
CA PHE A 177 19.16 10.35 -11.78
C PHE A 177 18.73 9.40 -12.92
N PHE A 178 19.38 9.42 -14.08
CA PHE A 178 19.06 8.51 -15.18
C PHE A 178 19.04 7.03 -14.76
N ASP A 179 20.10 6.55 -14.08
CA ASP A 179 20.21 5.14 -13.68
C ASP A 179 19.13 4.73 -12.65
N ILE A 180 18.67 5.69 -11.82
CA ILE A 180 17.55 5.47 -10.89
C ILE A 180 16.24 5.40 -11.68
N ARG A 181 16.01 6.34 -12.61
CA ARG A 181 14.82 6.35 -13.46
C ARG A 181 14.69 5.06 -14.26
N GLN A 182 15.78 4.58 -14.86
CA GLN A 182 15.76 3.35 -15.66
C GLN A 182 15.57 2.10 -14.82
N GLY A 183 16.27 2.01 -13.67
CA GLY A 183 16.00 0.94 -12.70
C GLY A 183 14.53 0.88 -12.29
N TYR A 184 13.88 2.04 -12.10
CA TYR A 184 12.46 2.11 -11.76
C TYR A 184 11.58 1.62 -12.92
N GLN A 185 11.86 2.05 -14.16
CA GLN A 185 11.08 1.62 -15.32
C GLN A 185 11.12 0.11 -15.54
N LEU A 186 12.23 -0.53 -15.18
CA LEU A 186 12.40 -1.97 -15.35
C LEU A 186 11.79 -2.78 -14.22
N THR A 187 11.87 -2.29 -12.97
CA THR A 187 11.55 -3.10 -11.77
C THR A 187 10.24 -2.76 -11.08
N SER A 188 9.64 -1.60 -11.35
CA SER A 188 8.44 -1.14 -10.66
C SER A 188 7.15 -1.56 -11.35
N GLN A 189 6.14 -1.95 -10.57
CA GLN A 189 4.77 -2.13 -11.06
C GLN A 189 4.16 -0.82 -11.58
N GLY A 190 4.60 0.33 -11.06
CA GLY A 190 4.19 1.65 -11.53
C GLY A 190 4.98 2.13 -12.76
N SER A 191 5.81 1.31 -13.41
CA SER A 191 6.54 1.77 -14.60
C SER A 191 5.61 2.16 -15.75
N ASN A 192 6.05 3.08 -16.61
CA ASN A 192 5.30 3.46 -17.79
C ASN A 192 5.09 2.26 -18.73
N TYR A 193 6.10 1.38 -18.84
CA TYR A 193 6.02 0.16 -19.63
C TYR A 193 4.96 -0.81 -19.10
N ASN A 194 4.85 -0.98 -17.78
CA ASN A 194 3.81 -1.83 -17.19
C ASN A 194 2.41 -1.21 -17.32
N ILE A 195 2.30 0.13 -17.31
CA ILE A 195 1.03 0.82 -17.59
C ILE A 195 0.61 0.58 -19.05
N HIS A 196 1.52 0.75 -20.03
CA HIS A 196 1.25 0.49 -21.44
C HIS A 196 0.88 -0.97 -21.73
N TYR A 197 1.50 -1.92 -21.03
CA TYR A 197 1.09 -3.33 -21.06
C TYR A 197 -0.40 -3.50 -20.74
N PHE A 198 -0.85 -2.94 -19.61
CA PHE A 198 -2.26 -3.04 -19.21
C PHE A 198 -3.20 -2.21 -20.09
N GLU A 199 -2.79 -1.03 -20.55
CA GLU A 199 -3.56 -0.26 -21.54
C GLU A 199 -3.81 -1.09 -22.81
N THR A 200 -2.80 -1.84 -23.27
CA THR A 200 -2.89 -2.67 -24.47
C THR A 200 -3.75 -3.91 -24.25
N LEU A 201 -3.56 -4.62 -23.14
CA LEU A 201 -4.32 -5.83 -22.78
C LEU A 201 -5.83 -5.56 -22.68
N TYR A 202 -6.21 -4.38 -22.19
CA TYR A 202 -7.60 -4.00 -21.95
C TYR A 202 -8.16 -3.03 -23.00
N SER A 203 -7.41 -2.72 -24.06
CA SER A 203 -7.84 -1.80 -25.14
C SER A 203 -9.16 -2.18 -25.81
N LYS A 204 -9.54 -3.47 -25.79
CA LYS A 204 -10.79 -4.01 -26.35
C LYS A 204 -11.84 -4.42 -25.31
N THR A 205 -11.63 -4.14 -24.02
CA THR A 205 -12.61 -4.58 -23.00
C THR A 205 -13.85 -3.69 -22.97
N ASN A 206 -15.02 -4.31 -22.92
CA ASN A 206 -16.31 -3.62 -22.80
C ASN A 206 -16.44 -2.80 -21.50
N ASN A 207 -15.64 -3.10 -20.46
CA ASN A 207 -15.65 -2.38 -19.19
C ASN A 207 -14.52 -1.35 -19.07
N LYS A 208 -14.66 -0.22 -19.76
CA LYS A 208 -13.68 0.90 -19.76
C LYS A 208 -13.47 1.52 -18.36
N GLN A 209 -14.46 1.43 -17.47
CA GLN A 209 -14.36 1.98 -16.12
C GLN A 209 -13.43 1.15 -15.24
N GLN A 210 -13.53 -0.19 -15.27
CA GLN A 210 -12.60 -1.08 -14.57
C GLN A 210 -11.15 -0.89 -15.02
N LEU A 211 -10.95 -0.62 -16.31
CA LEU A 211 -9.65 -0.26 -16.86
C LEU A 211 -9.12 1.06 -16.28
N GLY A 212 -9.94 2.11 -16.25
CA GLY A 212 -9.56 3.41 -15.69
C GLY A 212 -9.09 3.28 -14.23
N TRP A 213 -9.83 2.54 -13.42
CA TRP A 213 -9.45 2.21 -12.05
C TRP A 213 -8.11 1.46 -11.94
N LYS A 214 -7.88 0.44 -12.78
CA LYS A 214 -6.63 -0.34 -12.80
C LYS A 214 -5.45 0.54 -13.19
N ILE A 215 -5.55 1.30 -14.29
CA ILE A 215 -4.51 2.23 -14.75
C ILE A 215 -4.19 3.25 -13.66
N TYR A 216 -5.22 3.85 -13.06
CA TYR A 216 -5.01 4.86 -12.03
C TYR A 216 -4.35 4.28 -10.77
N SER A 217 -4.70 3.07 -10.36
CA SER A 217 -4.02 2.39 -9.24
C SER A 217 -2.52 2.20 -9.49
N LEU A 218 -2.09 2.00 -10.74
CA LEU A 218 -0.67 1.90 -11.10
C LEU A 218 0.01 3.28 -11.10
N TYR A 219 -0.71 4.34 -11.50
CA TYR A 219 -0.23 5.71 -11.33
C TYR A 219 -0.04 6.05 -9.85
N MET A 220 -0.95 5.63 -8.97
CA MET A 220 -0.84 5.87 -7.52
C MET A 220 0.40 5.23 -6.89
N ILE A 221 1.01 4.20 -7.49
CA ILE A 221 2.32 3.68 -7.03
C ILE A 221 3.42 4.74 -7.16
N LYS A 222 3.31 5.65 -8.14
CA LYS A 222 4.25 6.78 -8.30
C LYS A 222 4.06 7.86 -7.25
N PHE A 223 2.88 7.94 -6.62
CA PHE A 223 2.54 8.98 -5.64
C PHE A 223 3.61 9.11 -4.55
N ASN A 224 4.16 7.99 -4.07
CA ASN A 224 5.21 7.98 -3.04
C ASN A 224 6.45 8.81 -3.43
N TYR A 225 6.86 8.78 -4.71
CA TYR A 225 7.99 9.59 -5.17
C TYR A 225 7.61 11.06 -5.25
N TYR A 226 6.38 11.38 -5.66
CA TYR A 226 5.92 12.77 -5.65
C TYR A 226 5.83 13.32 -4.23
N PHE A 227 5.41 12.49 -3.28
CA PHE A 227 5.39 12.86 -1.87
C PHE A 227 6.79 13.17 -1.35
N LEU A 228 7.77 12.30 -1.65
CA LEU A 228 9.16 12.50 -1.22
C LEU A 228 9.81 13.73 -1.84
N PHE A 229 9.63 13.99 -3.14
CA PHE A 229 10.34 15.09 -3.81
C PHE A 229 9.58 16.41 -3.75
N TYR A 230 8.28 16.41 -4.03
CA TYR A 230 7.46 17.62 -4.06
C TYR A 230 6.81 17.88 -2.71
N GLY A 231 6.25 16.87 -2.04
CA GLY A 231 5.63 17.05 -0.73
C GLY A 231 6.62 17.50 0.35
N LEU A 232 7.66 16.72 0.59
CA LEU A 232 8.69 17.07 1.59
C LEU A 232 9.53 18.28 1.16
N GLY A 233 9.81 18.44 -0.13
CA GLY A 233 10.52 19.61 -0.65
C GLY A 233 9.75 20.90 -0.35
N LEU A 234 8.44 20.92 -0.59
CA LEU A 234 7.58 22.07 -0.34
C LEU A 234 7.39 22.31 1.17
N ALA A 235 7.29 21.23 1.97
CA ALA A 235 7.31 21.33 3.43
C ALA A 235 8.61 21.94 3.97
N ALA A 236 9.77 21.56 3.42
CA ALA A 236 11.06 22.13 3.82
C ALA A 236 11.14 23.63 3.51
N VAL A 237 10.69 24.05 2.31
CA VAL A 237 10.63 25.47 1.93
C VAL A 237 9.72 26.26 2.89
N VAL A 238 8.52 25.75 3.19
CA VAL A 238 7.59 26.42 4.11
C VAL A 238 8.13 26.45 5.54
N GLY A 239 8.75 25.36 6.01
CA GLY A 239 9.35 25.31 7.35
C GLY A 239 10.54 26.24 7.52
N ILE A 240 11.38 26.41 6.50
CA ILE A 240 12.58 27.25 6.56
C ILE A 240 12.25 28.73 6.33
N ILE A 241 11.33 29.03 5.41
CA ILE A 241 11.07 30.41 4.98
C ILE A 241 9.84 30.97 5.69
N SER A 242 8.72 30.26 5.63
CA SER A 242 7.43 30.81 6.08
C SER A 242 7.31 30.83 7.59
N PHE A 243 7.85 29.84 8.32
CA PHE A 243 7.71 29.78 9.78
C PHE A 243 8.44 30.90 10.53
N PRO A 244 9.68 31.26 10.17
CA PRO A 244 10.34 32.42 10.78
C PRO A 244 9.58 33.72 10.53
N ILE A 245 9.02 33.91 9.33
CA ILE A 245 8.24 35.10 8.99
C ILE A 245 6.92 35.12 9.77
N ILE A 246 6.15 34.04 9.75
CA ILE A 246 4.89 33.93 10.49
C ILE A 246 5.12 34.12 11.99
N GLY A 247 6.21 33.56 12.53
CA GLY A 247 6.54 33.69 13.96
C GLY A 247 6.99 35.08 14.37
N GLN A 248 7.53 35.88 13.45
CA GLN A 248 7.90 37.27 13.70
C GLN A 248 6.71 38.23 13.57
N TYR A 249 5.75 37.95 12.68
CA TYR A 249 4.68 38.90 12.33
C TYR A 249 3.28 38.48 12.78
N SER A 250 3.12 37.32 13.42
CA SER A 250 1.82 36.85 13.89
C SER A 250 1.88 36.21 15.26
N ASN A 251 0.77 36.32 16.02
CA ASN A 251 0.56 35.58 17.26
C ASN A 251 0.20 34.10 17.02
N PHE A 252 0.52 33.56 15.84
CA PHE A 252 0.17 32.19 15.48
C PHE A 252 1.04 31.21 16.28
N ASN A 253 0.40 30.31 17.03
CA ASN A 253 1.10 29.32 17.85
C ASN A 253 1.72 28.22 16.94
N LEU A 254 2.88 28.54 16.36
CA LEU A 254 3.63 27.66 15.47
C LEU A 254 4.04 26.34 16.13
N ALA A 255 4.26 26.33 17.45
CA ALA A 255 4.57 25.12 18.19
C ALA A 255 3.42 24.09 18.14
N THR A 256 2.17 24.57 18.11
CA THR A 256 0.98 23.70 18.10
C THR A 256 0.49 23.42 16.68
N TRP A 257 0.53 24.42 15.78
CA TRP A 257 -0.10 24.34 14.47
C TRP A 257 0.88 24.10 13.31
N GLY A 258 2.17 24.33 13.54
CA GLY A 258 3.20 24.27 12.49
C GLY A 258 3.33 22.88 11.87
N VAL A 259 3.38 21.82 12.68
CA VAL A 259 3.52 20.44 12.19
C VAL A 259 2.31 20.05 11.33
N SER A 260 1.10 20.37 11.77
CA SER A 260 -0.13 20.06 11.03
C SER A 260 -0.24 20.87 9.73
N LEU A 261 0.21 22.12 9.73
CA LEU A 261 0.28 22.93 8.52
C LEU A 261 1.29 22.37 7.51
N LEU A 262 2.48 21.91 7.97
CA LEU A 262 3.47 21.25 7.11
C LEU A 262 2.90 19.97 6.48
N VAL A 263 2.22 19.14 7.28
CA VAL A 263 1.57 17.93 6.79
C VAL A 263 0.53 18.28 5.70
N MET A 264 -0.33 19.27 5.95
CA MET A 264 -1.35 19.68 4.97
C MET A 264 -0.74 20.27 3.69
N VAL A 265 0.24 21.17 3.81
CA VAL A 265 0.92 21.77 2.65
C VAL A 265 1.63 20.69 1.82
N SER A 266 2.34 19.75 2.48
CA SER A 266 3.00 18.64 1.80
C SER A 266 2.00 17.77 1.03
N SER A 267 0.83 17.53 1.62
CA SER A 267 -0.22 16.71 1.01
C SER A 267 -0.81 17.37 -0.23
N VAL A 268 -1.18 18.65 -0.14
CA VAL A 268 -1.79 19.40 -1.24
C VAL A 268 -0.79 19.57 -2.37
N GLY A 269 0.47 19.93 -2.07
CA GLY A 269 1.54 20.02 -3.07
C GLY A 269 1.77 18.71 -3.81
N THR A 270 1.71 17.58 -3.10
CA THR A 270 1.83 16.25 -3.70
C THR A 270 0.63 15.90 -4.57
N ILE A 271 -0.60 16.13 -4.10
CA ILE A 271 -1.83 15.84 -4.84
C ILE A 271 -1.87 16.66 -6.13
N VAL A 272 -1.55 17.95 -6.07
CA VAL A 272 -1.55 18.85 -7.24
C VAL A 272 -0.48 18.43 -8.25
N SER A 273 0.76 18.20 -7.81
CA SER A 273 1.86 17.81 -8.71
C SER A 273 1.65 16.44 -9.36
N HIS A 274 1.20 15.44 -8.59
CA HIS A 274 0.88 14.11 -9.11
C HIS A 274 -0.37 14.14 -10.01
N GLY A 275 -1.41 14.89 -9.62
CA GLY A 275 -2.65 15.07 -10.36
C GLY A 275 -2.41 15.70 -11.74
N PHE A 276 -1.70 16.82 -11.76
CA PHE A 276 -1.34 17.49 -13.01
C PHE A 276 -0.57 16.56 -13.95
N ARG A 277 0.43 15.85 -13.45
CA ARG A 277 1.29 14.98 -14.28
C ARG A 277 0.58 13.70 -14.74
N SER A 278 -0.22 13.07 -13.88
CA SER A 278 -0.97 11.86 -14.24
C SER A 278 -2.04 12.13 -15.30
N LEU A 279 -2.75 13.25 -15.20
CA LEU A 279 -3.78 13.63 -16.16
C LEU A 279 -3.20 14.13 -17.50
N THR A 280 -2.09 14.87 -17.47
CA THR A 280 -1.44 15.36 -18.71
C THR A 280 -0.75 14.24 -19.51
N LEU A 281 -0.12 13.26 -18.86
CA LEU A 281 0.58 12.15 -19.52
C LEU A 281 -0.36 11.17 -20.25
N SER A 282 -1.65 11.12 -19.90
CA SER A 282 -2.65 10.36 -20.64
C SER A 282 -2.95 11.06 -21.97
N LYS A 283 -2.05 10.93 -22.96
CA LYS A 283 -2.14 11.62 -24.26
C LYS A 283 -3.36 11.23 -25.10
N LYS A 284 -4.13 10.21 -24.70
CA LYS A 284 -5.37 9.79 -25.36
C LYS A 284 -6.58 10.37 -24.60
N PHE A 285 -7.21 11.39 -25.17
CA PHE A 285 -8.41 12.04 -24.61
C PHE A 285 -9.53 11.05 -24.25
N GLU A 286 -9.66 9.93 -24.96
CA GLU A 286 -10.64 8.89 -24.66
C GLU A 286 -10.41 8.19 -23.32
N VAL A 287 -9.16 8.03 -22.87
CA VAL A 287 -8.85 7.34 -21.60
C VAL A 287 -9.07 8.28 -20.41
N ARG A 288 -8.85 9.60 -20.58
CA ARG A 288 -8.98 10.62 -19.53
C ARG A 288 -10.32 10.60 -18.81
N LYS A 289 -11.43 10.50 -19.55
CA LYS A 289 -12.78 10.53 -18.97
C LYS A 289 -13.01 9.40 -17.97
N TYR A 290 -12.39 8.24 -18.19
CA TYR A 290 -12.51 7.07 -17.31
C TYR A 290 -11.50 7.09 -16.14
N LEU A 291 -10.54 8.02 -16.13
CA LEU A 291 -9.55 8.17 -15.05
C LEU A 291 -9.99 9.17 -13.96
N ILE A 292 -10.96 10.05 -14.24
CA ILE A 292 -11.39 11.11 -13.31
C ILE A 292 -11.99 10.51 -12.03
N LEU A 293 -12.96 9.61 -12.12
CA LEU A 293 -13.58 9.02 -10.93
C LEU A 293 -12.56 8.30 -10.04
N PRO A 294 -11.70 7.41 -10.57
CA PRO A 294 -10.59 6.86 -9.78
C PRO A 294 -9.72 7.94 -9.15
N ALA A 295 -9.34 8.98 -9.90
CA ALA A 295 -8.51 10.07 -9.41
C ALA A 295 -9.12 10.77 -8.20
N VAL A 296 -10.38 11.19 -8.32
CA VAL A 296 -11.10 11.87 -7.23
C VAL A 296 -11.18 10.97 -6.01
N THR A 297 -11.52 9.69 -6.16
CA THR A 297 -11.60 8.77 -5.01
C THR A 297 -10.25 8.57 -4.33
N TYR A 298 -9.18 8.34 -5.10
CA TYR A 298 -7.84 8.16 -4.55
C TYR A 298 -7.33 9.40 -3.83
N TYR A 299 -7.49 10.59 -4.43
CA TYR A 299 -7.06 11.84 -3.80
C TYR A 299 -7.92 12.23 -2.60
N PHE A 300 -9.22 11.96 -2.64
CA PHE A 300 -10.09 12.19 -1.49
C PHE A 300 -9.66 11.34 -0.29
N LEU A 301 -9.40 10.04 -0.50
CA LEU A 301 -8.91 9.17 0.58
C LEU A 301 -7.53 9.61 1.12
N ILE A 302 -6.64 10.04 0.23
CA ILE A 302 -5.33 10.56 0.65
C ILE A 302 -5.47 11.87 1.43
N LEU A 303 -6.33 12.77 0.98
CA LEU A 303 -6.61 14.01 1.70
C LEU A 303 -7.20 13.72 3.09
N LEU A 304 -8.13 12.77 3.19
CA LEU A 304 -8.66 12.31 4.47
C LEU A 304 -7.58 11.73 5.38
N ILE A 305 -6.63 10.95 4.83
CA ILE A 305 -5.47 10.43 5.59
C ILE A 305 -4.67 11.59 6.19
N PHE A 306 -4.30 12.56 5.36
CA PHE A 306 -3.50 13.70 5.82
C PHE A 306 -4.26 14.60 6.80
N LEU A 307 -5.55 14.80 6.60
CA LEU A 307 -6.41 15.55 7.51
C LEU A 307 -6.55 14.82 8.86
N ASN A 308 -6.69 13.49 8.85
CA ASN A 308 -6.70 12.70 10.08
C ASN A 308 -5.37 12.78 10.83
N ILE A 309 -4.24 12.71 10.13
CA ILE A 309 -2.90 12.88 10.72
C ILE A 309 -2.76 14.28 11.31
N ALA A 310 -3.04 15.33 10.53
CA ALA A 310 -2.92 16.72 10.94
C ALA A 310 -3.81 17.05 12.16
N GLY A 311 -5.08 16.64 12.11
CA GLY A 311 -6.00 16.80 13.23
C GLY A 311 -5.58 16.00 14.45
N SER A 312 -5.11 14.76 14.27
CA SER A 312 -4.66 13.94 15.40
C SER A 312 -3.40 14.47 16.08
N ILE A 313 -2.44 15.05 15.33
CA ILE A 313 -1.22 15.65 15.88
C ILE A 313 -1.56 16.85 16.78
N MET A 314 -2.51 17.69 16.37
CA MET A 314 -2.95 18.84 17.16
C MET A 314 -3.59 18.45 18.50
N LEU A 315 -4.14 17.25 18.55
CA LEU A 315 -4.86 16.69 19.68
C LEU A 315 -4.00 15.72 20.51
N LEU A 316 -2.69 15.64 20.25
CA LEU A 316 -1.78 14.87 21.09
C LEU A 316 -1.55 15.64 22.40
N PRO A 317 -1.67 14.98 23.57
CA PRO A 317 -1.33 15.62 24.84
C PRO A 317 0.17 15.95 24.85
N SER A 318 0.53 17.10 25.42
CA SER A 318 1.94 17.43 25.61
C SER A 318 2.58 16.45 26.59
N ILE A 319 3.76 15.92 26.25
CA ILE A 319 4.51 15.02 27.13
C ILE A 319 4.80 15.70 28.49
N THR A 320 4.94 17.02 28.51
CA THR A 320 5.17 17.82 29.73
C THR A 320 3.92 18.04 30.57
N ALA A 321 2.72 17.82 30.01
CA ALA A 321 1.45 17.98 30.70
C ALA A 321 0.95 16.68 31.35
N ILE A 322 1.61 15.55 31.09
CA ILE A 322 1.25 14.25 31.66
C ILE A 322 1.91 14.13 33.04
N PRO A 323 1.13 13.90 34.12
CA PRO A 323 1.69 13.77 35.45
C PRO A 323 2.68 12.60 35.50
N PRO A 324 3.90 12.82 36.04
CA PRO A 324 4.91 11.75 36.15
C PRO A 324 4.46 10.64 37.11
N GLU A 325 3.57 10.97 38.03
CA GLU A 325 3.03 10.07 39.06
C GLU A 325 1.52 10.23 39.16
N SER A 326 0.79 9.12 39.08
CA SER A 326 -0.63 9.06 39.35
C SER A 326 -0.99 7.72 40.01
N THR A 327 -2.12 7.69 40.72
CA THR A 327 -2.65 6.48 41.35
C THR A 327 -3.22 5.50 40.32
N ASN A 328 -3.56 5.98 39.12
CA ASN A 328 -4.07 5.21 38.00
C ASN A 328 -2.94 4.89 36.99
N ILE A 329 -2.61 3.60 36.80
CA ILE A 329 -1.60 3.14 35.83
C ILE A 329 -1.80 3.77 34.43
N PHE A 330 -3.05 3.98 34.01
CA PHE A 330 -3.39 4.51 32.69
C PHE A 330 -3.15 6.03 32.54
N GLU A 331 -2.96 6.75 33.63
CA GLU A 331 -2.72 8.20 33.65
C GLU A 331 -1.24 8.56 33.92
N SER A 332 -0.42 7.54 34.21
CA SER A 332 0.97 7.73 34.64
C SER A 332 1.98 7.56 33.48
N GLY A 333 3.02 8.40 33.47
CA GLY A 333 4.16 8.25 32.57
C GLY A 333 3.83 8.44 31.08
N ALA A 334 4.46 7.68 30.19
CA ALA A 334 4.32 7.87 28.74
C ALA A 334 3.02 7.27 28.13
N LEU A 335 2.21 6.55 28.91
CA LEU A 335 1.08 5.76 28.39
C LEU A 335 -0.03 6.60 27.73
N PRO A 336 -0.52 7.71 28.32
CA PRO A 336 -1.54 8.55 27.69
C PRO A 336 -1.11 9.06 26.31
N PHE A 337 0.13 9.53 26.20
CA PHE A 337 0.72 9.95 24.93
C PHE A 337 0.79 8.79 23.93
N LEU A 338 1.21 7.61 24.36
CA LEU A 338 1.30 6.43 23.50
C LEU A 338 -0.07 5.92 23.05
N PHE A 339 -1.11 6.00 23.86
CA PHE A 339 -2.48 5.68 23.45
C PHE A 339 -3.02 6.71 22.44
N ALA A 340 -2.74 7.99 22.64
CA ALA A 340 -3.09 9.03 21.67
C ALA A 340 -2.34 8.84 20.33
N LEU A 341 -1.06 8.47 20.38
CA LEU A 341 -0.27 8.11 19.20
C LEU A 341 -0.79 6.83 18.53
N ALA A 342 -1.14 5.81 19.32
CA ALA A 342 -1.75 4.58 18.83
C ALA A 342 -3.06 4.87 18.11
N ASN A 343 -3.91 5.72 18.66
CA ASN A 343 -5.15 6.15 18.03
C ASN A 343 -4.89 6.80 16.68
N LEU A 344 -3.91 7.70 16.60
CA LEU A 344 -3.49 8.30 15.33
C LEU A 344 -3.10 7.22 14.31
N VAL A 345 -2.23 6.27 14.69
CA VAL A 345 -1.75 5.25 13.75
C VAL A 345 -2.84 4.27 13.35
N LEU A 346 -3.66 3.79 14.31
CA LEU A 346 -4.71 2.80 14.06
C LEU A 346 -5.86 3.37 13.22
N THR A 347 -6.27 4.61 13.46
CA THR A 347 -7.30 5.28 12.63
C THR A 347 -6.77 5.59 11.23
N THR A 348 -5.52 6.04 11.12
CA THR A 348 -4.88 6.26 9.83
C THR A 348 -4.71 4.94 9.06
N ALA A 349 -4.39 3.85 9.75
CA ALA A 349 -4.30 2.53 9.17
C ALA A 349 -5.64 2.05 8.57
N LEU A 350 -6.80 2.45 9.11
CA LEU A 350 -8.11 2.12 8.52
C LEU A 350 -8.25 2.73 7.13
N LEU A 351 -7.91 4.02 6.99
CA LEU A 351 -7.95 4.72 5.70
C LEU A 351 -6.93 4.16 4.71
N ILE A 352 -5.71 3.86 5.16
CA ILE A 352 -4.70 3.21 4.32
C ILE A 352 -5.15 1.78 3.94
N TYR A 353 -5.89 1.08 4.79
CA TYR A 353 -6.46 -0.23 4.49
C TYR A 353 -7.53 -0.15 3.41
N ILE A 354 -8.41 0.86 3.45
CA ILE A 354 -9.38 1.14 2.39
C ILE A 354 -8.66 1.44 1.07
N LEU A 355 -7.66 2.32 1.11
CA LEU A 355 -6.81 2.65 -0.04
C LEU A 355 -6.14 1.41 -0.61
N ALA A 356 -5.52 0.59 0.25
CA ALA A 356 -4.85 -0.65 -0.14
C ALA A 356 -5.84 -1.67 -0.71
N THR A 357 -7.03 -1.77 -0.16
CA THR A 357 -8.10 -2.65 -0.67
C THR A 357 -8.55 -2.19 -2.05
N LEU A 358 -8.75 -0.88 -2.28
CA LEU A 358 -9.06 -0.36 -3.61
C LEU A 358 -7.94 -0.67 -4.61
N MET A 359 -6.67 -0.45 -4.24
CA MET A 359 -5.53 -0.76 -5.11
C MET A 359 -5.37 -2.26 -5.39
N ASP A 360 -5.57 -3.12 -4.39
CA ASP A 360 -5.46 -4.57 -4.52
C ASP A 360 -6.69 -5.16 -5.27
N TYR A 361 -7.88 -4.56 -5.12
CA TYR A 361 -9.12 -4.91 -5.81
C TYR A 361 -8.98 -4.78 -7.34
N LEU A 362 -8.40 -3.69 -7.79
CA LEU A 362 -8.35 -3.32 -9.21
C LEU A 362 -7.26 -4.05 -9.99
N LYS A 363 -6.40 -4.81 -9.29
CA LYS A 363 -5.51 -5.80 -9.88
C LYS A 363 -6.22 -7.13 -10.19
N GLY A 364 -7.38 -7.37 -9.58
CA GLY A 364 -8.17 -8.58 -9.71
C GLY A 364 -9.44 -8.41 -10.55
N PRO A 365 -10.29 -9.45 -10.60
CA PRO A 365 -11.38 -9.51 -11.55
C PRO A 365 -12.74 -8.93 -11.14
N GLY A 366 -12.88 -8.44 -9.92
CA GLY A 366 -14.18 -8.02 -9.41
C GLY A 366 -14.27 -8.11 -7.89
N LEU A 367 -15.07 -7.21 -7.29
CA LEU A 367 -15.32 -7.17 -5.86
C LEU A 367 -16.25 -8.34 -5.55
N VAL A 368 -15.76 -9.30 -4.79
CA VAL A 368 -16.67 -10.17 -4.04
C VAL A 368 -17.22 -9.32 -2.90
N LYS A 369 -18.53 -9.42 -2.61
CA LYS A 369 -19.22 -8.51 -1.67
C LYS A 369 -18.55 -8.50 -0.30
N GLU A 370 -17.99 -9.64 0.07
CA GLU A 370 -17.28 -9.91 1.31
C GLU A 370 -16.04 -9.02 1.46
N TYR A 371 -15.26 -8.79 0.39
CA TYR A 371 -14.14 -7.83 0.44
C TYR A 371 -14.56 -6.38 0.42
N LEU A 372 -15.69 -6.08 -0.19
CA LEU A 372 -16.24 -4.74 -0.14
C LEU A 372 -16.59 -4.38 1.31
N ILE A 373 -17.20 -5.34 2.01
CA ILE A 373 -17.56 -5.19 3.42
C ILE A 373 -16.29 -5.14 4.28
N GLU A 374 -15.43 -6.15 4.21
CA GLU A 374 -14.25 -6.29 5.08
C GLU A 374 -13.17 -5.24 4.81
N GLY A 375 -12.93 -4.91 3.55
CA GLY A 375 -11.82 -4.05 3.16
C GLY A 375 -12.19 -2.58 2.93
N ILE A 376 -13.48 -2.24 2.83
CA ILE A 376 -13.94 -0.86 2.58
C ILE A 376 -14.99 -0.41 3.61
N ILE A 377 -16.16 -1.06 3.66
CA ILE A 377 -17.29 -0.56 4.49
C ILE A 377 -16.95 -0.61 5.97
N LEU A 378 -16.53 -1.77 6.49
CA LEU A 378 -16.28 -1.95 7.91
C LEU A 378 -15.16 -1.02 8.42
N PRO A 379 -13.98 -0.88 7.75
CA PRO A 379 -12.99 0.10 8.14
C PRO A 379 -13.50 1.56 8.07
N LEU A 380 -14.35 1.89 7.09
CA LEU A 380 -14.89 3.24 6.93
C LEU A 380 -15.87 3.59 8.04
N VAL A 381 -16.76 2.66 8.39
CA VAL A 381 -17.70 2.83 9.51
C VAL A 381 -16.93 3.02 10.82
N MET A 382 -15.94 2.15 11.08
CA MET A 382 -15.08 2.29 12.27
C MET A 382 -14.34 3.63 12.31
N PHE A 383 -13.80 4.07 11.17
CA PHE A 383 -13.14 5.37 11.05
C PHE A 383 -14.13 6.51 11.37
N LEU A 384 -15.29 6.54 10.73
CA LEU A 384 -16.29 7.59 10.94
C LEU A 384 -16.81 7.62 12.38
N THR A 385 -17.18 6.47 12.94
CA THR A 385 -17.62 6.37 14.35
C THR A 385 -16.54 6.91 15.28
N PHE A 386 -15.28 6.52 15.08
CA PHE A 386 -14.20 6.98 15.94
C PHE A 386 -13.94 8.48 15.80
N THR A 387 -13.85 9.00 14.56
CA THR A 387 -13.60 10.41 14.31
C THR A 387 -14.73 11.29 14.84
N ILE A 388 -15.99 10.94 14.57
CA ILE A 388 -17.17 11.69 15.05
C ILE A 388 -17.22 11.67 16.58
N THR A 389 -17.04 10.51 17.22
CA THR A 389 -17.07 10.40 18.69
C THR A 389 -15.94 11.22 19.30
N ARG A 390 -14.72 11.13 18.78
CA ARG A 390 -13.58 11.90 19.28
C ARG A 390 -13.81 13.40 19.13
N THR A 391 -14.23 13.86 17.94
CA THR A 391 -14.45 15.29 17.69
C THR A 391 -15.60 15.84 18.52
N SER A 392 -16.70 15.09 18.69
CA SER A 392 -17.82 15.53 19.52
C SER A 392 -17.46 15.64 21.00
N LEU A 393 -16.67 14.70 21.54
CA LEU A 393 -16.17 14.78 22.92
C LEU A 393 -15.29 16.01 23.14
N ILE A 394 -14.39 16.29 22.21
CA ILE A 394 -13.52 17.47 22.29
C ILE A 394 -14.34 18.76 22.30
N ILE A 395 -15.32 18.88 21.41
CA ILE A 395 -16.17 20.07 21.31
C ILE A 395 -17.06 20.23 22.55
N TYR A 396 -17.64 19.14 23.04
CA TYR A 396 -18.60 19.19 24.15
C TYR A 396 -17.94 19.50 25.50
N TYR A 397 -16.74 18.96 25.75
CA TYR A 397 -16.02 19.13 27.01
C TYR A 397 -14.99 20.27 27.00
N ASP A 398 -14.82 20.96 25.86
CA ASP A 398 -13.75 21.93 25.60
C ASP A 398 -12.38 21.42 26.08
N ASP A 399 -12.12 20.13 25.84
CA ASP A 399 -10.94 19.41 26.31
C ASP A 399 -10.15 18.86 25.12
N PRO A 400 -9.42 19.72 24.39
CA PRO A 400 -8.73 19.34 23.16
C PRO A 400 -7.58 18.35 23.41
N GLN A 401 -7.06 18.27 24.63
CA GLN A 401 -5.96 17.36 25.00
C GLN A 401 -6.43 16.06 25.66
N GLY A 402 -7.75 15.92 25.92
CA GLY A 402 -8.30 14.72 26.54
C GLY A 402 -7.86 14.53 28.00
N LEU A 403 -7.57 15.62 28.71
CA LEU A 403 -7.15 15.60 30.11
C LEU A 403 -8.33 15.42 31.08
N ASN A 404 -9.55 15.66 30.62
CA ASN A 404 -10.76 15.38 31.37
C ASN A 404 -10.88 13.85 31.59
N PRO A 405 -11.03 13.39 32.85
CA PRO A 405 -11.07 11.95 33.16
C PRO A 405 -12.14 11.18 32.39
N PHE A 406 -13.31 11.79 32.15
CA PHE A 406 -14.40 11.16 31.40
C PHE A 406 -14.06 11.06 29.90
N VAL A 407 -13.48 12.12 29.31
CA VAL A 407 -13.01 12.11 27.93
C VAL A 407 -11.89 11.08 27.74
N ASN A 408 -10.93 11.03 28.66
CA ASN A 408 -9.84 10.06 28.66
C ASN A 408 -10.34 8.62 28.76
N MET A 409 -11.33 8.36 29.64
CA MET A 409 -11.97 7.04 29.77
C MET A 409 -12.63 6.60 28.47
N ILE A 410 -13.41 7.47 27.82
CA ILE A 410 -14.06 7.13 26.54
C ILE A 410 -13.01 6.94 25.44
N GLN A 411 -11.99 7.81 25.36
CA GLN A 411 -10.90 7.66 24.39
C GLN A 411 -10.19 6.31 24.56
N THR A 412 -9.92 5.89 25.80
CA THR A 412 -9.32 4.59 26.12
C THR A 412 -10.21 3.44 25.67
N PHE A 413 -11.52 3.52 25.92
CA PHE A 413 -12.48 2.51 25.45
C PHE A 413 -12.52 2.41 23.92
N LEU A 414 -12.51 3.56 23.24
CA LEU A 414 -12.48 3.61 21.77
C LEU A 414 -11.16 3.04 21.22
N THR A 415 -10.03 3.30 21.87
CA THR A 415 -8.73 2.68 21.52
C THR A 415 -8.80 1.17 21.66
N ALA A 416 -9.36 0.67 22.75
CA ALA A 416 -9.55 -0.75 22.98
C ALA A 416 -10.47 -1.37 21.90
N ALA A 417 -11.56 -0.70 21.54
CA ALA A 417 -12.46 -1.15 20.47
C ALA A 417 -11.74 -1.21 19.10
N LEU A 418 -10.90 -0.22 18.76
CA LEU A 418 -10.04 -0.26 17.57
C LEU A 418 -9.04 -1.42 17.62
N PHE A 419 -8.48 -1.69 18.80
CA PHE A 419 -7.56 -2.81 19.00
C PHE A 419 -8.25 -4.15 18.70
N ILE A 420 -9.42 -4.37 19.29
CA ILE A 420 -10.25 -5.56 19.08
C ILE A 420 -10.61 -5.68 17.60
N TYR A 421 -11.05 -4.60 16.95
CA TYR A 421 -11.36 -4.59 15.53
C TYR A 421 -10.17 -5.10 14.69
N TRP A 422 -8.96 -4.61 14.95
CA TRP A 422 -7.78 -4.99 14.18
C TRP A 422 -7.36 -6.44 14.40
N VAL A 423 -7.51 -6.96 15.62
CA VAL A 423 -7.30 -8.39 15.93
C VAL A 423 -8.32 -9.24 15.17
N VAL A 424 -9.60 -8.88 15.21
CA VAL A 424 -10.68 -9.57 14.50
C VAL A 424 -10.43 -9.53 12.98
N ASN A 425 -10.08 -8.36 12.42
CA ASN A 425 -9.76 -8.20 11.01
C ASN A 425 -8.57 -9.08 10.58
N TRP A 426 -7.57 -9.22 11.44
CA TRP A 426 -6.42 -10.10 11.17
C TRP A 426 -6.85 -11.57 11.04
N ILE A 427 -7.65 -12.05 12.00
CA ILE A 427 -8.19 -13.43 12.00
C ILE A 427 -9.08 -13.64 10.77
N PHE A 428 -10.09 -12.78 10.57
CA PHE A 428 -11.05 -12.92 9.47
C PHE A 428 -10.39 -12.86 8.10
N SER A 429 -9.43 -11.95 7.88
CA SER A 429 -8.80 -11.88 6.58
C SER A 429 -7.89 -13.09 6.29
N SER A 430 -7.27 -13.69 7.30
CA SER A 430 -6.48 -14.91 7.10
C SER A 430 -7.36 -16.04 6.53
N MET A 431 -8.56 -16.20 7.08
CA MET A 431 -9.57 -17.17 6.62
C MET A 431 -10.16 -16.80 5.26
N MET A 432 -10.48 -15.52 5.05
CA MET A 432 -11.14 -15.03 3.82
C MET A 432 -10.22 -15.10 2.59
N SER A 433 -8.89 -15.00 2.79
CA SER A 433 -7.90 -15.21 1.72
C SER A 433 -7.97 -16.62 1.12
N ALA A 434 -8.27 -17.64 1.93
CA ALA A 434 -8.43 -19.01 1.49
C ALA A 434 -9.73 -19.20 0.67
N VAL A 435 -10.84 -18.60 1.12
CA VAL A 435 -12.16 -18.68 0.46
C VAL A 435 -12.19 -17.94 -0.88
N VAL A 436 -11.53 -16.79 -0.95
CA VAL A 436 -11.54 -15.92 -2.13
C VAL A 436 -10.76 -16.48 -3.29
N ASN A 437 -9.61 -17.11 -3.04
CA ASN A 437 -8.84 -17.72 -4.13
C ASN A 437 -9.72 -18.70 -4.94
N ASN A 438 -10.71 -19.30 -4.28
CA ASN A 438 -11.77 -20.10 -4.90
C ASN A 438 -12.84 -19.26 -5.64
N ASN A 439 -13.35 -18.17 -5.06
CA ASN A 439 -14.43 -17.37 -5.69
C ASN A 439 -13.97 -16.42 -6.82
N LYS A 440 -12.72 -15.93 -6.76
CA LYS A 440 -12.06 -15.11 -7.80
C LYS A 440 -12.04 -15.82 -9.16
N TYR A 441 -12.03 -17.15 -9.12
CA TYR A 441 -12.04 -18.05 -10.27
C TYR A 441 -13.40 -18.09 -10.97
N LEU A 442 -14.50 -18.20 -10.20
CA LEU A 442 -15.86 -18.41 -10.73
C LEU A 442 -16.43 -17.17 -11.44
N LYS A 443 -16.17 -15.97 -10.90
CA LYS A 443 -16.73 -14.70 -11.41
C LYS A 443 -16.04 -14.15 -12.66
N LEU A 444 -14.75 -14.46 -12.89
CA LEU A 444 -14.02 -14.02 -14.09
C LEU A 444 -14.57 -14.58 -15.40
N HIS A 445 -15.24 -15.73 -15.30
CA HIS A 445 -15.49 -16.61 -16.44
C HIS A 445 -16.96 -16.98 -16.59
N GLY A 446 -17.88 -16.23 -15.95
CA GLY A 446 -19.32 -16.34 -16.20
C GLY A 446 -19.96 -17.68 -15.78
N VAL A 447 -19.32 -18.45 -14.89
CA VAL A 447 -19.90 -19.69 -14.38
C VAL A 447 -20.86 -19.34 -13.24
N SER A 448 -22.14 -19.22 -13.57
CA SER A 448 -23.20 -19.20 -12.56
C SER A 448 -23.20 -20.53 -11.83
N GLN A 449 -23.12 -20.51 -10.49
CA GLN A 449 -23.64 -21.62 -9.69
C GLN A 449 -25.16 -21.60 -9.80
N ALA A 450 -25.70 -22.03 -10.94
CA ALA A 450 -27.05 -22.56 -10.92
C ALA A 450 -26.96 -23.85 -10.09
N PRO A 451 -27.68 -23.96 -8.96
CA PRO A 451 -27.71 -25.20 -8.22
C PRO A 451 -28.16 -26.30 -9.19
N LYS A 452 -27.40 -27.39 -9.28
CA LYS A 452 -27.84 -28.59 -10.00
C LYS A 452 -29.19 -28.96 -9.41
N LYS A 453 -30.29 -28.63 -10.09
CA LYS A 453 -31.59 -29.27 -9.83
C LYS A 453 -31.29 -30.77 -9.88
N HIS A 454 -31.45 -31.44 -8.75
CA HIS A 454 -31.36 -32.88 -8.68
C HIS A 454 -32.17 -33.45 -9.84
N GLN A 455 -31.49 -34.08 -10.80
CA GLN A 455 -32.13 -35.05 -11.67
C GLN A 455 -32.69 -36.11 -10.73
N LYS A 456 -34.00 -36.02 -10.47
CA LYS A 456 -34.78 -37.15 -9.99
C LYS A 456 -34.55 -38.26 -10.99
N ILE A 457 -33.77 -39.25 -10.59
CA ILE A 457 -33.70 -40.55 -11.22
C ILE A 457 -35.14 -41.09 -11.16
N ASN A 458 -35.85 -41.04 -12.28
CA ASN A 458 -37.08 -41.79 -12.46
C ASN A 458 -36.70 -43.25 -12.70
N SER A 459 -36.33 -43.95 -11.64
CA SER A 459 -36.38 -45.40 -11.59
C SER A 459 -37.81 -45.83 -11.28
N LYS A 460 -38.69 -45.85 -12.28
CA LYS A 460 -39.93 -46.63 -12.21
C LYS A 460 -40.24 -47.33 -13.54
N LYS A 461 -39.82 -48.60 -13.55
CA LYS A 461 -40.51 -49.80 -14.03
C LYS A 461 -40.95 -49.81 -15.49
N ILE A 462 -40.15 -50.51 -16.29
CA ILE A 462 -40.69 -51.42 -17.31
C ILE A 462 -41.26 -52.62 -16.54
N LYS A 463 -42.55 -52.86 -16.70
CA LYS A 463 -43.18 -54.17 -16.61
C LYS A 463 -44.00 -54.36 -17.88
#